data_AF-A0A6L4Y7Y6-F1
#
_entry.id   AF-A0A6L4Y7Y6-F1
#
_cell.length_a   1.000
_cell.length_b   1.000
_cell.length_c   1.000
_cell.angle_alpha   90.00
_cell.angle_beta   90.00
_cell.angle_gamma   90.00
#
_symmetry.space_group_name_H-M   'P 1'
#
loop_
_entity.id
_entity.type
_entity.pdbx_description
1 polymer ?
#
loop_
_entity_poly.entity_id
_entity_poly.type
_entity_poly.pdbx_seq_one_letter_code
_entity_poly.pdbx_strand_id
1 'polypeptide(L)'
;MKIDERSKALNMFRKADYIAHRREKNGEIHWLSQHLADVSKKTGEFASKIGLKEQGEIIGLLHDIGKASQEFQQYIKSAVGLINPDKD
;
A
#
# COMPACT_ATOMS: atom_id res chain seq x y z
N MET A 1 -6.08 29.85 5.83
CA MET A 1 -5.52 28.78 4.98
C MET A 1 -6.60 27.73 4.79
N LYS A 2 -7.34 27.76 3.68
CA LYS A 2 -8.38 26.74 3.41
C LYS A 2 -7.66 25.49 2.90
N ILE A 3 -7.57 24.47 3.74
CA ILE A 3 -7.07 23.16 3.34
C ILE A 3 -8.15 22.56 2.43
N ASP A 4 -7.79 22.36 1.17
CA ASP A 4 -8.61 21.70 0.15
C ASP A 4 -8.95 20.27 0.60
N GLU A 5 -10.23 19.88 0.46
CA GLU A 5 -10.69 18.54 0.85
C GLU A 5 -10.06 17.42 0.01
N ARG A 6 -9.61 17.69 -1.22
CA ARG A 6 -8.81 16.73 -2.02
C ARG A 6 -7.45 16.47 -1.39
N SER A 7 -6.84 17.50 -0.78
CA SER A 7 -5.59 17.39 -0.03
C SER A 7 -5.74 16.62 1.30
N LYS A 8 -6.96 16.49 1.84
CA LYS A 8 -7.25 15.60 3.00
C LYS A 8 -7.27 14.13 2.60
N ALA A 9 -7.93 13.78 1.50
CA ALA A 9 -8.02 12.40 1.02
C ALA A 9 -6.63 11.83 0.64
N LEU A 10 -5.77 12.65 0.02
CA LEU A 10 -4.39 12.24 -0.29
C LEU A 10 -3.49 12.11 0.96
N ASN A 11 -3.86 12.77 2.06
CA ASN A 11 -3.14 12.70 3.35
C ASN A 11 -3.60 11.54 4.25
N MET A 12 -4.60 10.74 3.83
CA MET A 12 -5.14 9.66 4.65
C MET A 12 -4.18 8.48 4.83
N PHE A 13 -3.16 8.38 3.97
CA PHE A 13 -2.04 7.45 4.10
C PHE A 13 -0.73 8.23 3.99
N ARG A 14 -0.13 8.64 5.13
CA ARG A 14 1.22 9.18 5.03
C ARG A 14 2.14 8.08 4.51
N LYS A 15 3.18 8.49 3.78
CA LYS A 15 4.12 7.59 3.09
C LYS A 15 4.74 6.50 3.98
N ALA A 16 4.70 6.65 5.31
CA ALA A 16 5.40 5.79 6.26
C ALA A 16 4.50 5.03 7.27
N ASP A 17 3.17 5.00 7.07
CA ASP A 17 2.28 4.44 8.12
C ASP A 17 2.09 2.92 8.02
N TYR A 18 2.12 2.38 6.79
CA TYR A 18 1.74 0.99 6.53
C TYR A 18 2.76 0.27 5.65
N ILE A 19 3.14 -0.94 6.05
CA ILE A 19 4.04 -1.82 5.30
C ILE A 19 3.21 -2.62 4.30
N ALA A 20 3.56 -2.61 3.01
CA ALA A 20 3.05 -3.58 2.04
C ALA A 20 3.89 -4.85 2.02
N HIS A 21 5.21 -4.69 2.11
CA HIS A 21 6.19 -5.78 2.06
C HIS A 21 7.53 -5.33 2.68
N ARG A 22 8.34 -6.28 3.16
CA ARG A 22 9.74 -6.06 3.55
C ARG A 22 10.63 -6.97 2.72
N ARG A 23 11.56 -6.41 1.96
CA ARG A 23 12.43 -7.17 1.05
C ARG A 23 13.36 -8.08 1.87
N GLU A 24 13.37 -9.37 1.56
CA GLU A 24 14.20 -10.36 2.27
C GLU A 24 15.71 -10.05 2.19
N LYS A 25 16.17 -9.61 1.00
CA LYS A 25 17.60 -9.40 0.72
C LYS A 25 18.29 -8.35 1.61
N ASN A 26 17.60 -7.26 1.93
CA ASN A 26 18.20 -6.10 2.62
C ASN A 26 17.31 -5.50 3.72
N GLY A 27 16.12 -6.07 3.94
CA GLY A 27 15.19 -5.61 4.96
C GLY A 27 14.49 -4.30 4.63
N GLU A 28 14.60 -3.77 3.41
CA GLU A 28 13.94 -2.53 3.01
C GLU A 28 12.42 -2.67 3.02
N ILE A 29 11.75 -1.68 3.60
CA ILE A 29 10.30 -1.61 3.62
C ILE A 29 9.82 -1.02 2.30
N HIS A 30 8.93 -1.75 1.63
CA HIS A 30 8.07 -1.20 0.60
C HIS A 30 6.79 -0.70 1.25
N TRP A 31 6.64 0.61 1.29
CA TRP A 31 5.48 1.27 1.89
C TRP A 31 4.21 1.02 1.08
N LEU A 32 3.08 0.85 1.77
CA LEU A 32 1.81 0.50 1.14
C LEU A 32 1.36 1.54 0.12
N SER A 33 1.47 2.83 0.41
CA SER A 33 1.08 3.87 -0.54
C SER A 33 1.91 3.87 -1.84
N GLN A 34 3.22 3.62 -1.73
CA GLN A 34 4.12 3.45 -2.87
C GLN A 34 3.71 2.21 -3.69
N HIS A 35 3.49 1.09 -3.01
CA HIS A 35 3.07 -0.17 -3.64
C HIS A 35 1.75 -0.04 -4.39
N LEU A 36 0.71 0.51 -3.76
CA LEU A 36 -0.61 0.67 -4.36
C LEU A 36 -0.56 1.63 -5.57
N ALA A 37 0.21 2.72 -5.48
CA ALA A 37 0.39 3.65 -6.60
C ALA A 37 1.13 3.00 -7.78
N ASP A 38 2.21 2.26 -7.51
CA ASP A 38 3.01 1.59 -8.54
C ASP A 38 2.20 0.46 -9.22
N VAL A 39 1.42 -0.31 -8.45
CA VAL A 39 0.54 -1.36 -8.99
C VAL A 39 -0.61 -0.74 -9.79
N SER A 40 -1.29 0.28 -9.26
CA SER A 40 -2.35 1.01 -9.95
C SER A 40 -1.92 1.52 -11.33
N LYS A 41 -0.73 2.13 -11.42
CA LYS A 41 -0.18 2.59 -12.71
C LYS A 41 0.00 1.43 -13.69
N LYS A 42 0.63 0.33 -13.26
CA LYS A 42 0.90 -0.83 -14.11
C LYS A 42 -0.39 -1.52 -14.57
N THR A 43 -1.36 -1.70 -13.67
CA THR A 43 -2.64 -2.32 -14.02
C THR A 43 -3.42 -1.45 -15.00
N GLY A 44 -3.39 -0.12 -14.83
CA GLY A 44 -3.92 0.83 -15.80
C GLY A 44 -3.28 0.71 -17.18
N GLU A 45 -1.95 0.70 -17.25
CA GLU A 45 -1.18 0.52 -18.49
C GLU A 45 -1.53 -0.80 -19.20
N PHE A 46 -1.70 -1.90 -18.46
CA PHE A 46 -2.09 -3.19 -19.03
C PHE A 46 -3.54 -3.21 -19.51
N ALA A 47 -4.47 -2.68 -18.71
CA ALA A 47 -5.90 -2.64 -19.04
C ALA A 47 -6.22 -1.65 -20.17
N SER A 48 -5.34 -0.67 -20.42
CA SER A 48 -5.46 0.26 -21.54
C SER A 48 -5.52 -0.45 -22.90
N LYS A 49 -4.93 -1.64 -23.03
CA LYS A 49 -4.97 -2.45 -24.26
C LYS A 49 -6.40 -2.87 -24.66
N ILE A 50 -7.33 -2.84 -23.73
CA ILE A 50 -8.74 -3.19 -23.93
C ILE A 50 -9.69 -2.02 -23.60
N GLY A 51 -9.16 -0.79 -23.51
CA GLY A 51 -9.96 0.41 -23.21
C GLY A 51 -10.46 0.50 -21.77
N LEU A 52 -9.84 -0.21 -20.83
CA LEU A 52 -10.26 -0.26 -19.42
C LEU A 52 -9.20 0.31 -18.46
N LYS A 53 -8.54 1.41 -18.85
CA LYS A 53 -7.43 1.98 -18.09
C LYS A 53 -7.82 2.31 -16.65
N GLU A 54 -8.90 3.07 -16.48
CA GLU A 54 -9.36 3.57 -15.18
C GLU A 54 -9.78 2.42 -14.25
N GLN A 55 -10.44 1.39 -14.81
CA GLN A 55 -10.80 0.18 -14.07
C GLN A 55 -9.54 -0.58 -13.62
N GLY A 56 -8.54 -0.68 -14.50
CA GLY A 56 -7.23 -1.23 -14.15
C GLY A 56 -6.59 -0.47 -12.99
N GLU A 57 -6.55 0.86 -13.07
CA GLU A 57 -5.99 1.72 -12.01
C GLU A 57 -6.72 1.52 -10.68
N ILE A 58 -8.05 1.48 -10.68
CA ILE A 58 -8.87 1.26 -9.48
C ILE A 58 -8.60 -0.13 -8.88
N ILE A 59 -8.60 -1.19 -9.71
CA ILE A 59 -8.31 -2.55 -9.25
C ILE A 59 -6.93 -2.62 -8.61
N GLY A 60 -5.92 -2.05 -9.27
CA GLY A 60 -4.55 -2.03 -8.73
C GLY A 60 -4.42 -1.22 -7.45
N LEU A 61 -5.17 -0.13 -7.29
CA LEU A 61 -5.18 0.66 -6.06
C LEU A 61 -5.86 -0.09 -4.90
N LEU A 62 -6.91 -0.86 -5.18
CA LEU A 62 -7.72 -1.52 -4.15
C LEU A 62 -7.23 -2.92 -3.76
N HIS A 63 -6.45 -3.60 -4.61
CA HIS A 63 -6.14 -5.04 -4.42
C HIS A 63 -5.57 -5.40 -3.03
N ASP A 64 -4.73 -4.51 -2.47
CA ASP A 64 -4.01 -4.73 -1.21
C ASP A 64 -4.42 -3.71 -0.12
N ILE A 65 -5.53 -2.98 -0.31
CA ILE A 65 -5.96 -1.93 0.65
C ILE A 65 -6.18 -2.48 2.07
N GLY A 66 -6.55 -3.77 2.18
CA GLY A 66 -6.69 -4.46 3.46
C GLY A 66 -5.41 -4.52 4.30
N LYS A 67 -4.23 -4.33 3.69
CA LYS A 67 -2.97 -4.23 4.43
C LYS A 67 -2.90 -3.00 5.33
N ALA A 68 -3.77 -2.01 5.14
CA ALA A 68 -3.89 -0.88 6.05
C ALA A 68 -4.63 -1.22 7.36
N SER A 69 -5.18 -2.43 7.51
CA SER A 69 -5.80 -2.85 8.77
C SER A 69 -4.74 -3.07 9.86
N GLN A 70 -5.14 -2.84 11.12
CA GLN A 70 -4.26 -3.06 12.27
C GLN A 70 -3.82 -4.53 12.36
N GLU A 71 -4.76 -5.46 12.15
CA GLU A 71 -4.55 -6.91 12.20
C GLU A 71 -3.53 -7.33 11.13
N PHE A 72 -3.66 -6.80 9.92
CA PHE A 72 -2.73 -7.12 8.84
C PHE A 72 -1.33 -6.54 9.09
N GLN A 73 -1.24 -5.33 9.64
CA GLN A 73 0.06 -4.76 10.03
C GLN A 73 0.73 -5.55 11.14
N GLN A 74 -0.02 -6.04 12.13
CA GLN A 74 0.52 -6.92 13.17
C GLN A 74 1.04 -8.23 12.57
N TYR A 75 0.27 -8.83 11.66
CA TYR A 75 0.70 -10.01 10.92
C TYR A 75 2.00 -9.76 10.14
N ILE A 76 2.08 -8.70 9.33
CA ILE A 76 3.29 -8.38 8.54
C ILE A 76 4.49 -8.16 9.47
N LYS A 77 4.33 -7.36 10.52
CA LYS A 77 5.43 -7.07 11.46
C LYS A 77 5.94 -8.33 12.17
N SER A 78 5.04 -9.25 12.50
CA SER A 78 5.40 -10.55 13.10
C SER A 78 6.11 -11.44 12.06
N ALA A 79 5.56 -11.57 10.86
CA ALA A 79 6.10 -12.39 9.79
C ALA A 79 7.49 -11.93 9.32
N VAL A 80 7.78 -10.63 9.38
CA VAL A 80 9.05 -10.05 8.95
C VAL A 80 10.04 -9.77 10.09
N GLY A 81 9.73 -10.26 11.30
CA GLY A 81 10.60 -10.21 12.49
C GLY A 81 10.76 -8.83 13.12
N LEU A 82 9.84 -7.90 12.86
CA LEU A 82 9.81 -6.57 13.48
C LEU A 82 9.11 -6.57 14.85
N ILE A 83 8.24 -7.54 15.09
CA ILE A 83 7.67 -7.86 16.40
C ILE A 83 8.16 -9.26 16.75
N ASN A 84 8.72 -9.41 17.95
CA ASN A 84 9.13 -10.70 18.47
C ASN A 84 7.96 -11.28 19.28
N PRO A 85 7.36 -12.42 18.86
CA PRO A 85 6.23 -13.03 19.58
C PRO A 85 6.59 -13.58 20.96
N ASP A 86 7.89 -13.72 21.29
CA ASP A 86 8.37 -14.29 22.57
C ASP A 86 8.77 -13.23 23.62
N LYS A 87 8.38 -11.97 23.44
CA LYS A 87 8.58 -10.91 24.45
C LYS A 87 7.29 -10.67 25.23
N ASP A 88 7.09 -11.52 26.26
CA ASP A 88 6.31 -11.21 27.46
C ASP A 88 7.22 -10.58 28.53
#